data_AF-A0A4Y7ZRR4-F1
#
_entry.id   AF-A0A4Y7ZRR4-F1
#
_cell.length_a   1.000
_cell.length_b   1.000
_cell.length_c   1.000
_cell.angle_alpha   90.00
_cell.angle_beta   90.00
_cell.angle_gamma   90.00
#
_symmetry.space_group_name_H-M   'P 1'
#
loop_
_entity.id
_entity.type
_entity.pdbx_description
1 polymer ?
#
loop_
_entity_poly.entity_id
_entity_poly.type
_entity_poly.pdbx_seq_one_letter_code
_entity_poly.pdbx_strand_id
1 'polypeptide(L)'
;MKHYLMLAACVTVITGCSGHRTTEEAFTTHAESANILFFQIPSTDTKTRALALAPENAKIETMTTTPNDLSSVSGVLNRIIGVDRTTITGTINKD
;
A
#
# COMPACT_ATOMS: atom_id res chain seq x y z
N MET A 1 4.77 31.56 -6.12
CA MET A 1 5.79 30.61 -5.58
C MET A 1 5.33 29.90 -4.30
N LYS A 2 4.91 30.61 -3.24
CA LYS A 2 4.44 30.01 -1.97
C LYS A 2 3.28 29.00 -2.14
N HIS A 3 2.34 29.26 -3.04
CA HIS A 3 1.20 28.37 -3.31
C HIS A 3 1.58 27.06 -4.02
N TYR A 4 2.58 27.08 -4.92
CA TYR A 4 3.04 25.85 -5.60
C TYR A 4 3.80 24.93 -4.65
N LEU A 5 4.52 25.49 -3.69
CA LEU A 5 5.23 24.72 -2.66
C LEU A 5 4.25 24.01 -1.71
N MET A 6 3.15 24.68 -1.36
CA MET A 6 2.07 24.11 -0.56
C MET A 6 1.32 23.01 -1.33
N LEU A 7 1.08 23.21 -2.63
CA LEU A 7 0.47 22.19 -3.49
C LEU A 7 1.35 20.94 -3.61
N ALA A 8 2.66 21.12 -3.84
CA ALA A 8 3.61 20.01 -3.89
C ALA A 8 3.67 19.23 -2.58
N ALA A 9 3.68 19.93 -1.44
CA ALA A 9 3.63 19.30 -0.12
C ALA A 9 2.34 18.49 0.09
N CYS A 10 1.18 19.02 -0.30
CA CYS A 10 -0.07 18.28 -0.22
C CYS A 10 -0.03 17.00 -1.07
N VAL A 11 0.47 17.06 -2.31
CA VAL A 11 0.57 15.87 -3.19
C VAL A 11 1.47 14.79 -2.58
N THR A 12 2.55 15.15 -1.88
CA THR A 12 3.42 14.15 -1.23
C THR A 12 2.78 13.47 -0.02
N VAL A 13 1.87 14.13 0.70
CA VAL A 13 1.26 13.58 1.92
C VAL A 13 0.12 12.59 1.60
N ILE A 14 -0.52 12.70 0.43
CA ILE A 14 -1.71 11.89 0.10
C ILE A 14 -1.33 10.53 -0.54
N THR A 15 -0.08 10.35 -0.97
CA THR A 15 0.27 9.25 -1.90
C THR A 15 0.65 7.94 -1.23
N GLY A 16 0.79 7.88 0.10
CA GLY A 16 1.32 6.69 0.78
C GLY A 16 0.66 6.33 2.09
N CYS A 17 -0.64 6.05 2.10
CA CYS A 17 -1.29 5.49 3.27
C CYS A 17 -0.79 4.06 3.53
N SER A 18 -0.32 3.81 4.75
CA SER A 18 -0.15 2.46 5.27
C SER A 18 -0.66 2.43 6.69
N GLY A 19 -1.40 1.39 7.03
CA GLY A 19 -2.06 1.31 8.31
C GLY A 19 -2.27 -0.13 8.74
N HIS A 20 -2.49 -0.27 10.04
CA HIS A 20 -2.72 -1.55 10.67
C HIS A 20 -3.92 -1.46 11.60
N ARG A 21 -4.71 -2.52 11.63
CA ARG A 21 -5.77 -2.72 12.59
C ARG A 21 -5.53 -4.07 13.26
N THR A 22 -5.42 -4.04 14.58
CA THR A 22 -5.28 -5.24 15.40
C THR A 22 -6.48 -5.36 16.32
N THR A 23 -6.91 -6.60 16.55
CA THR A 23 -7.72 -6.99 17.70
C THR A 23 -6.87 -7.94 18.57
N GLU A 24 -7.46 -8.56 19.58
CA GLU A 24 -6.75 -9.54 20.41
C GLU A 24 -6.44 -10.87 19.69
N GLU A 25 -7.15 -11.16 18.60
CA GLU A 25 -7.11 -12.46 17.92
C GLU A 25 -6.75 -12.34 16.43
N ALA A 26 -6.93 -11.17 15.83
CA ALA A 26 -6.79 -10.97 14.40
C ALA A 26 -6.13 -9.64 14.06
N PHE A 27 -5.56 -9.58 12.87
CA PHE A 27 -4.92 -8.40 12.38
C PHE A 27 -5.20 -8.16 10.89
N THR A 28 -5.14 -6.90 10.50
CA THR A 28 -5.17 -6.49 9.09
C THR A 28 -4.20 -5.34 8.88
N THR A 29 -3.19 -5.56 8.05
CA THR A 29 -2.30 -4.50 7.55
C THR A 29 -2.67 -4.13 6.14
N HIS A 30 -2.49 -2.88 5.77
CA HIS A 30 -2.52 -2.47 4.37
C HIS A 30 -1.44 -1.42 4.09
N ALA A 31 -1.01 -1.38 2.85
CA ALA A 31 -0.15 -0.34 2.32
C ALA A 31 -0.57 0.00 0.89
N GLU A 32 -0.54 1.29 0.58
CA GLU A 32 -0.93 1.85 -0.70
C GLU A 32 0.23 2.67 -1.29
N SER A 33 0.28 2.74 -2.63
CA SER A 33 1.20 3.58 -3.39
C SER A 33 0.49 4.12 -4.62
N ALA A 34 0.57 5.42 -4.83
CA ALA A 34 0.10 6.05 -6.05
C ALA A 34 1.10 5.83 -7.19
N ASN A 35 0.59 5.54 -8.38
CA ASN A 35 1.33 5.49 -9.63
C ASN A 35 1.14 6.81 -10.38
N ILE A 36 2.24 7.45 -10.76
CA ILE A 36 2.26 8.65 -11.61
C ILE A 36 3.34 8.43 -12.68
N LEU A 37 2.93 8.25 -13.93
CA LEU A 37 3.82 8.02 -15.07
C LEU A 37 4.86 6.93 -14.79
N PHE A 38 4.41 5.75 -14.34
CA PHE A 38 5.23 4.61 -13.92
C PHE A 38 6.08 4.83 -12.66
N PHE A 39 6.04 6.02 -12.06
CA PHE A 39 6.67 6.28 -10.77
C PHE A 39 5.71 5.95 -9.64
N GLN A 40 6.12 5.03 -8.76
CA GLN A 40 5.39 4.70 -7.54
C GLN A 40 5.79 5.64 -6.42
N ILE A 41 4.80 6.20 -5.73
CA ILE A 41 4.97 6.98 -4.51
C ILE A 41 4.06 6.38 -3.45
N PRO A 42 4.60 5.89 -2.33
CA PRO A 42 6.01 5.65 -2.03
C PRO A 42 6.64 4.63 -3.00
N SER A 43 7.93 4.79 -3.31
CA SER A 43 8.64 3.96 -4.30
C SER A 43 9.00 2.55 -3.81
N THR A 44 8.77 2.29 -2.53
CA THR A 44 8.98 0.98 -1.90
C THR A 44 7.76 0.09 -2.10
N ASP A 45 8.00 -1.18 -2.38
CA ASP A 45 6.98 -2.21 -2.60
C ASP A 45 5.88 -2.23 -1.50
N THR A 46 4.61 -2.18 -1.92
CA THR A 46 3.45 -2.15 -1.01
C THR A 46 3.36 -3.40 -0.17
N LYS A 47 3.74 -4.57 -0.71
CA LYS A 47 3.70 -5.83 0.03
C LYS A 47 4.70 -5.82 1.18
N THR A 48 5.93 -5.39 0.93
CA THR A 48 6.97 -5.29 1.96
C THR A 48 6.56 -4.34 3.07
N ARG A 49 5.96 -3.19 2.72
CA ARG A 49 5.43 -2.23 3.70
C ARG A 49 4.26 -2.78 4.52
N ALA A 50 3.34 -3.51 3.90
CA ALA A 50 2.24 -4.14 4.62
C ALA A 50 2.76 -5.23 5.57
N LEU A 51 3.73 -6.04 5.14
CA LEU A 51 4.38 -7.06 5.98
C LEU A 51 5.13 -6.46 7.17
N ALA A 52 5.81 -5.33 6.98
CA ALA A 52 6.51 -4.64 8.06
C ALA A 52 5.57 -4.11 9.17
N LEU A 53 4.28 -3.98 8.87
CA LEU A 53 3.25 -3.59 9.84
C LEU A 53 2.55 -4.79 10.49
N ALA A 54 2.85 -6.02 10.06
CA ALA A 54 2.23 -7.22 10.62
C ALA A 54 2.86 -7.56 11.98
N PRO A 55 2.10 -8.11 12.93
CA PRO A 55 2.66 -8.53 14.21
C PRO A 55 3.62 -9.73 14.00
N GLU A 56 4.73 -9.76 14.72
CA GLU A 56 5.79 -10.77 14.55
C GLU A 56 5.30 -12.21 14.82
N ASN A 57 4.35 -12.35 15.74
CA ASN A 57 3.76 -13.60 16.22
C ASN A 57 2.37 -13.87 15.61
N ALA A 58 2.15 -13.45 14.36
CA ALA A 58 0.89 -13.62 13.66
C ALA A 58 0.99 -14.56 12.45
N LYS A 59 -0.07 -15.35 12.24
CA LYS A 59 -0.23 -16.23 11.09
C LYS A 59 -0.94 -15.47 9.97
N ILE A 60 -0.25 -15.27 8.85
CA ILE A 60 -0.85 -14.69 7.64
C ILE A 60 -1.81 -15.69 7.02
N GLU A 61 -3.07 -15.31 6.84
CA GLU A 61 -4.09 -16.16 6.21
C GLU A 61 -4.36 -15.74 4.78
N THR A 62 -4.48 -14.43 4.54
CA THR A 62 -4.81 -13.89 3.22
C THR A 62 -3.89 -12.71 2.90
N MET A 63 -3.39 -12.69 1.67
CA MET A 63 -2.63 -11.58 1.11
C MET A 63 -3.19 -11.22 -0.26
N THR A 64 -3.75 -10.03 -0.38
CA THR A 64 -4.31 -9.50 -1.64
C THR A 64 -3.46 -8.33 -2.10
N THR A 65 -2.96 -8.37 -3.34
CA THR A 65 -2.13 -7.31 -3.92
C THR A 65 -2.62 -6.93 -5.31
N THR A 66 -2.63 -5.63 -5.62
CA THR A 66 -2.89 -5.15 -6.98
C THR A 66 -1.86 -5.75 -7.96
N PRO A 67 -2.29 -6.47 -9.01
CA PRO A 67 -1.37 -7.08 -9.95
C PRO A 67 -0.67 -6.00 -10.79
N ASN A 68 0.63 -6.19 -11.03
CA ASN A 68 1.38 -5.36 -11.97
C ASN A 68 1.14 -5.85 -13.41
N ASP A 69 -0.02 -5.51 -13.96
CA ASP A 69 -0.40 -5.90 -15.31
C ASP A 69 0.02 -4.83 -16.34
N LEU A 70 0.90 -5.20 -17.27
CA LEU A 70 1.28 -4.38 -18.42
C LEU A 70 0.75 -4.95 -19.74
N SER A 71 0.00 -6.06 -19.68
CA SER A 71 -0.57 -6.74 -20.83
C SER A 71 -1.97 -6.24 -21.19
N SER A 72 -2.70 -5.69 -20.22
CA SER A 72 -4.01 -5.07 -20.43
C SER A 72 -3.94 -3.54 -20.49
N VAL A 73 -4.86 -2.94 -21.27
CA VAL A 73 -5.03 -1.48 -21.33
C VAL A 73 -5.31 -0.90 -19.93
N SER A 74 -6.14 -1.57 -19.13
CA SER A 74 -6.44 -1.17 -17.75
C SER A 74 -5.21 -1.17 -16.85
N GLY A 75 -4.33 -2.17 -17.00
CA GLY A 75 -3.12 -2.27 -16.20
C GLY A 75 -2.10 -1.19 -16.56
N VAL A 76 -1.92 -0.91 -17.86
CA VAL A 76 -1.09 0.21 -18.34
C VAL A 76 -1.63 1.55 -17.84
N LEU A 77 -2.95 1.77 -17.86
CA LEU A 77 -3.56 2.98 -17.31
C LEU A 77 -3.32 3.11 -15.80
N ASN A 78 -3.45 2.03 -15.03
CA ASN A 78 -3.14 2.02 -13.60
C ASN A 78 -1.67 2.37 -13.31
N ARG A 79 -0.76 2.05 -14.23
CA ARG A 79 0.66 2.44 -14.14
C ARG A 79 0.93 3.89 -14.52
N ILE A 80 0.13 4.46 -15.42
CA ILE A 80 0.22 5.88 -15.78
C ILE A 80 -0.36 6.75 -14.68
N ILE A 81 -1.59 6.47 -14.23
CA ILE A 81 -2.25 7.19 -13.14
C ILE A 81 -3.13 6.18 -12.40
N GLY A 82 -2.73 5.77 -11.20
CA GLY A 82 -3.45 4.74 -10.46
C GLY A 82 -2.95 4.54 -9.04
N VAL A 83 -3.40 3.46 -8.40
CA VAL A 83 -3.04 3.13 -7.02
C VAL A 83 -2.82 1.63 -6.88
N ASP A 84 -1.65 1.26 -6.39
CA ASP A 84 -1.34 -0.10 -5.99
C ASP A 84 -1.62 -0.27 -4.50
N ARG A 85 -2.22 -1.40 -4.13
CA ARG A 85 -2.59 -1.71 -2.76
C ARG A 85 -2.22 -3.14 -2.43
N THR A 86 -1.66 -3.33 -1.24
CA THR A 86 -1.53 -4.64 -0.61
C THR A 86 -2.29 -4.62 0.71
N THR A 87 -3.10 -5.65 0.94
CA THR A 87 -3.78 -5.92 2.20
C THR A 87 -3.40 -7.32 2.67
N ILE A 88 -3.03 -7.45 3.93
CA ILE A 88 -2.69 -8.72 4.57
C ILE A 88 -3.59 -8.87 5.79
N THR A 89 -4.24 -10.01 5.89
CA THR A 89 -5.11 -10.37 6.99
C THR A 89 -4.64 -11.67 7.59
N GLY A 90 -4.74 -11.78 8.91
CA GLY A 90 -4.35 -12.99 9.61
C GLY A 90 -4.80 -13.01 11.06
N THR A 91 -4.37 -14.03 11.76
CA THR A 91 -4.67 -14.29 13.18
C THR A 91 -3.42 -14.12 14.02
N ILE A 92 -3.58 -13.63 15.26
CA ILE A 92 -2.48 -13.47 16.22
C ILE A 92 -2.49 -14.71 17.12
N ASN A 93 -1.41 -15.48 17.11
CA ASN A 93 -1.29 -16.59 18.04
C ASN A 93 -0.90 -16.02 19.41
N LYS A 94 -1.82 -16.13 20.38
CA LYS A 94 -1.48 -15.99 21.80
C LYS A 94 -0.75 -17.28 22.21
N ASP A 95 0.57 -17.28 22.13
CA ASP A 95 1.39 -18.24 22.89
C ASP A 95 1.28 -17.94 24.40
#